data_AF-A0A2D6D563-F1
#
_entry.id   AF-A0A2D6D563-F1
#
_cell.length_a   1.000
_cell.length_b   1.000
_cell.length_c   1.000
_cell.angle_alpha   90.00
_cell.angle_beta   90.00
_cell.angle_gamma   90.00
#
_symmetry.space_group_name_H-M   'P 1'
#
loop_
_entity.id
_entity.type
_entity.pdbx_description
1 polymer ?
#
loop_
_entity_poly.entity_id
_entity_poly.type
_entity_poly.pdbx_seq_one_letter_code
_entity_poly.pdbx_strand_id
1 'polypeptide(L)' 'MIVQCCVCKKIRRGPEGSATWSLAAKEDLGPGVSHGYCPKCADKALAQIRNAQGKSVRIPK' A
#
# COMPACT_ATOMS: atom_id res chain seq x y z
N MET A 1 -4.53 14.60 -5.66
CA MET A 1 -3.92 14.05 -4.43
C MET A 1 -2.93 12.96 -4.81
N ILE A 2 -1.67 13.08 -4.38
CA ILE A 2 -0.63 12.07 -4.61
C ILE A 2 -0.78 11.00 -3.53
N VAL A 3 -0.79 9.72 -3.92
CA VAL A 3 -0.85 8.60 -2.97
C VAL A 3 0.48 7.85 -3.02
N GLN A 4 1.20 7.79 -1.91
CA GLN A 4 2.43 7.01 -1.75
C GLN A 4 2.14 5.69 -1.05
N CYS A 5 2.72 4.61 -1.57
CA CYS A 5 2.69 3.31 -0.91
C CYS A 5 3.58 3.32 0.34
N CYS A 6 3.04 2.97 1.50
CA CYS A 6 3.78 2.90 2.76
C CYS A 6 4.94 1.90 2.73
N VAL A 7 4.80 0.83 1.95
CA VAL A 7 5.73 -0.31 1.91
C VAL A 7 6.86 -0.08 0.91
N CYS A 8 6.52 0.17 -0.37
CA CYS A 8 7.52 0.27 -1.43
C CYS A 8 7.87 1.71 -1.83
N LYS A 9 7.29 2.72 -1.16
CA LYS A 9 7.50 4.17 -1.38
C LYS A 9 7.20 4.68 -2.79
N LYS A 10 6.62 3.84 -3.66
CA LYS A 10 6.12 4.22 -4.97
C LYS A 10 4.87 5.09 -4.86
N ILE A 11 4.69 6.00 -5.79
CA ILE A 11 3.53 6.89 -5.88
C ILE A 11 2.61 6.50 -7.02
N ARG A 12 1.32 6.74 -6.83
CA ARG A 12 0.27 6.56 -7.83
C ARG A 12 0.29 7.72 -8.83
N ARG A 13 0.43 7.42 -10.11
CA ARG A 13 0.35 8.38 -11.23
C ARG A 13 -0.88 8.07 -12.08
N GLY A 14 -1.71 9.08 -12.32
CA GLY A 14 -2.94 8.94 -13.11
C GLY A 14 -4.18 8.57 -12.29
N PRO A 15 -5.33 8.42 -12.97
CA PRO A 15 -6.61 8.16 -12.32
C PRO A 15 -6.70 6.71 -11.80
N GLU A 16 -7.58 6.51 -10.82
CA GLU A 16 -7.89 5.18 -10.28
C GLU A 16 -8.38 4.23 -11.39
N GLY A 17 -7.90 2.99 -11.39
CA GLY A 17 -8.20 2.00 -12.44
C GLY A 17 -7.20 1.94 -13.60
N SER A 18 -6.47 3.02 -13.88
CA SER A 18 -5.40 3.03 -14.90
C SER A 18 -4.07 3.59 -14.35
N ALA A 19 -3.98 3.73 -13.04
CA ALA A 19 -2.82 4.35 -12.43
C ALA A 19 -1.57 3.46 -12.48
N THR A 20 -0.45 4.08 -12.82
CA THR A 20 0.87 3.46 -12.74
C THR A 20 1.52 3.77 -11.39
N TRP A 21 2.35 2.85 -10.90
CA TRP A 21 3.07 2.99 -9.63
C TRP A 21 4.57 3.05 -9.88
N SER A 22 5.16 4.23 -9.67
CA SER A 22 6.57 4.51 -9.95
C SER A 22 7.26 5.10 -8.72
N LEU A 23 8.59 5.07 -8.67
CA LEU A 23 9.32 5.71 -7.56
C LEU A 23 9.02 7.21 -7.53
N ALA A 24 8.91 7.75 -6.33
CA ALA A 24 8.72 9.19 -6.14
C ALA A 24 9.98 9.95 -6.51
N ALA A 25 9.84 11.04 -7.27
CA ALA A 25 10.87 12.06 -7.33
C ALA A 25 10.76 12.99 -6.11
N LYS A 26 11.81 13.76 -5.80
CA LYS A 26 11.82 14.68 -4.66
C LYS A 26 10.66 15.69 -4.73
N GLU A 27 10.30 16.13 -5.93
CA GLU A 27 9.19 17.05 -6.21
C GLU A 27 7.80 16.49 -5.87
N ASP A 28 7.65 15.15 -5.82
CA ASP A 28 6.36 14.52 -5.50
C ASP A 28 6.10 14.44 -3.99
N LEU A 29 7.14 14.61 -3.18
CA LEU A 29 7.10 14.43 -1.73
C LEU A 29 6.94 15.79 -1.05
N GLY A 30 5.71 16.30 -1.04
CA GLY A 30 5.33 17.55 -0.40
C GLY A 30 4.23 17.40 0.66
N PRO A 31 3.92 18.48 1.40
CA PRO A 31 2.77 18.52 2.30
C PRO A 31 1.48 18.37 1.47
N GLY A 32 0.91 17.18 1.46
CA GLY A 32 -0.23 16.82 0.58
C GLY A 32 -0.16 15.41 -0.01
N VAL A 33 0.90 14.65 0.29
CA VAL A 33 0.98 13.22 -0.02
C VAL A 33 0.13 12.43 0.97
N SER A 34 -0.85 11.70 0.43
CA SER A 34 -1.54 10.65 1.17
C SER A 34 -0.80 9.35 1.14
N HIS A 35 -1.05 8.52 2.13
CA HIS A 35 -0.36 7.25 2.31
C HIS A 35 -1.35 6.09 2.21
N GLY A 36 -0.96 5.02 1.52
CA GLY A 36 -1.79 3.83 1.32
C GLY A 36 -0.98 2.62 0.87
N TYR A 37 -1.65 1.63 0.28
CA TYR A 37 -0.99 0.46 -0.30
C TYR A 37 -1.10 0.46 -1.82
N CYS A 38 -0.02 0.13 -2.53
CA CYS A 38 -0.12 -0.23 -3.94
C CYS A 38 -0.71 -1.65 -4.07
N PRO A 39 -1.33 -2.00 -5.21
CA PRO A 39 -1.98 -3.29 -5.40
C PRO A 39 -1.07 -4.49 -5.06
N LYS A 40 0.20 -4.42 -5.46
CA LYS A 40 1.18 -5.49 -5.16
C LYS A 40 1.49 -5.65 -3.67
N CYS A 41 1.56 -4.55 -2.93
CA CYS A 41 1.83 -4.60 -1.49
C CYS A 41 0.57 -4.92 -0.69
N ALA A 42 -0.60 -4.46 -1.16
CA ALA A 42 -1.89 -4.82 -0.59
C ALA A 42 -2.13 -6.32 -0.72
N ASP A 43 -1.87 -6.92 -1.89
CA ASP A 43 -2.01 -8.36 -2.12
C ASP A 43 -1.13 -9.17 -1.15
N LYS A 44 0.13 -8.78 -0.96
CA LYS A 44 1.03 -9.42 0.02
C LYS A 44 0.49 -9.32 1.45
N ALA A 45 0.06 -8.13 1.87
CA ALA A 45 -0.48 -7.91 3.21
C ALA A 45 -1.76 -8.74 3.43
N LEU A 46 -2.66 -8.76 2.45
CA LEU A 46 -3.89 -9.56 2.49
C LEU A 46 -3.60 -11.06 2.47
N ALA A 47 -2.62 -11.51 1.69
CA ALA A 47 -2.16 -12.90 1.70
C ALA A 47 -1.65 -13.30 3.09
N GLN A 48 -0.88 -12.43 3.76
CA GLN A 48 -0.44 -12.69 5.13
C GLN A 48 -1.62 -12.80 6.11
N ILE A 49 -2.61 -11.91 6.00
CA ILE A 49 -3.82 -11.96 6.83
C ILE A 49 -4.59 -13.26 6.58
N ARG A 50 -4.81 -13.66 5.33
CA ARG A 50 -5.49 -14.92 4.99
C ARG A 50 -4.75 -16.14 5.54
N ASN A 51 -3.42 -16.16 5.42
CA ASN A 51 -2.60 -17.22 6.01
C ASN A 51 -2.67 -17.22 7.55
N ALA A 52 -2.75 -16.05 8.18
CA ALA A 52 -2.89 -15.92 9.62
C ALA A 52 -4.29 -16.32 10.11
N GLN A 53 -5.36 -16.09 9.34
CA GLN A 53 -6.73 -16.48 9.69
C GLN A 53 -6.92 -18.01 9.76
N GLY A 54 -6.11 -18.79 9.03
CA GLY A 54 -6.06 -20.25 9.18
C GLY A 54 -5.38 -20.72 10.48
N LYS A 55 -4.63 -19.84 11.15
CA LYS A 55 -4.08 -20.07 12.48
C LYS A 55 -5.00 -19.38 13.47
N SER A 56 -5.91 -20.13 14.08
CA SER A 56 -6.62 -19.73 15.29
C SER A 56 -5.63 -19.04 16.26
N VAL A 57 -5.64 -17.71 16.28
CA VAL A 57 -5.02 -16.94 17.34
C VAL A 57 -5.90 -17.20 18.56
N ARG A 58 -5.50 -18.16 19.39
CA ARG A 58 -6.05 -18.28 20.74
C ARG A 58 -5.70 -16.99 21.45
N ILE A 59 -6.65 -16.07 21.56
CA ILE A 59 -6.53 -14.90 22.42
C ILE A 59 -6.56 -15.48 23.85
N PRO A 60 -5.45 -15.42 24.61
CA PRO A 60 -5.48 -15.83 26.01
C PRO A 60 -6.47 -14.92 26.74
N LYS A 61 -7.37 -15.55 27.49
CA LYS A 61 -8.44 -14.92 28.24
C LYS A 61 -7.90 -14.23 29.48
#